data_AF-A0A2J8JYH4-F1
#
_entry.id   AF-A0A2J8JYH4-F1
#
_cell.length_a   1.000
_cell.length_b   1.000
_cell.length_c   1.000
_cell.angle_alpha   90.00
_cell.angle_beta   90.00
_cell.angle_gamma   90.00
#
_symmetry.space_group_name_H-M   'P 1'
#
loop_
_entity.id
_entity.type
_entity.pdbx_description
1 polymer ?
#
loop_
_entity_poly.entity_id
_entity_poly.type
_entity_poly.pdbx_seq_one_letter_code
_entity_poly.pdbx_strand_id
1 'polypeptide(L)'
;SLNQPFGSGLITPSGILLNSQMLDFSWPNRTANHSAPSLENSVQPGKRPLSFLLPTVVRPAEGLCGTYLALGANGAARGLSGLTQGC
;
A
#
# COMPACT_ATOMS: atom_id res chain seq x y z
N SER A 1 -0.76 -6.92 3.64
CA SER A 1 -0.28 -5.98 4.67
C SER A 1 -1.39 -5.76 5.69
N LEU A 2 -1.06 -5.59 6.97
CA LEU A 2 -2.01 -5.11 7.99
C LEU A 2 -2.01 -3.58 8.14
N ASN A 3 -1.30 -2.89 7.24
CA ASN A 3 -0.93 -1.47 7.28
C ASN A 3 0.19 -1.17 8.29
N GLN A 4 -0.13 -1.02 9.58
CA GLN A 4 0.88 -0.81 10.63
C GLN A 4 1.41 -2.16 11.17
N PRO A 5 2.56 -2.18 11.87
CA PRO A 5 2.96 -3.35 12.65
C PRO A 5 1.83 -3.78 13.58
N PHE A 6 1.46 -5.05 13.52
CA PHE A 6 0.30 -5.63 14.25
C PHE A 6 -1.09 -5.05 13.88
N GLY A 7 -1.21 -4.32 12.77
CA GLY A 7 -2.49 -3.80 12.28
C GLY A 7 -3.14 -2.85 13.27
N SER A 8 -4.39 -3.15 13.64
CA SER A 8 -5.11 -2.37 14.67
C SER A 8 -4.78 -2.82 16.10
N GLY A 9 -4.04 -3.92 16.28
CA GLY A 9 -3.81 -4.56 17.57
C GLY A 9 -5.02 -5.33 18.12
N LEU A 10 -6.12 -5.42 17.35
CA LEU A 10 -7.34 -6.11 17.76
C LEU A 10 -7.41 -7.52 17.16
N ILE A 11 -7.69 -8.52 18.00
CA ILE A 11 -7.83 -9.92 17.60
C ILE A 11 -9.27 -10.37 17.83
N THR A 12 -9.88 -11.04 16.86
CA THR A 12 -11.21 -11.65 17.03
C THR A 12 -11.14 -12.87 17.96
N PRO A 13 -12.26 -13.31 18.56
CA PRO A 13 -12.28 -14.55 19.34
C PRO A 13 -11.79 -15.80 18.57
N SER A 14 -11.91 -15.78 17.24
CA SER A 14 -11.39 -16.82 16.35
C SER A 14 -9.88 -16.72 16.05
N GLY A 15 -9.19 -15.72 16.59
CA GLY A 15 -7.74 -15.53 16.41
C GLY A 15 -7.34 -14.69 15.18
N ILE A 16 -8.27 -13.98 14.53
CA ILE A 16 -7.96 -13.15 13.37
C ILE A 16 -7.50 -11.77 13.83
N LEU A 17 -6.26 -11.39 13.50
CA LEU A 17 -5.74 -10.04 13.72
C LEU A 17 -6.29 -9.06 12.67
N LEU A 18 -6.95 -8.00 13.13
CA LEU A 18 -7.60 -7.01 12.28
C LEU A 18 -6.59 -5.99 11.75
N ASN A 19 -6.81 -5.54 10.51
CA ASN A 19 -5.96 -4.54 9.86
C ASN A 19 -6.24 -3.12 10.39
N SER A 20 -5.33 -2.19 10.10
CA SER A 20 -5.51 -0.75 10.32
C SER A 20 -5.60 0.04 8.99
N GLN A 21 -6.14 -0.54 7.92
CA GLN A 21 -6.16 0.07 6.58
C GLN A 21 -7.01 1.35 6.49
N MET A 22 -7.96 1.55 7.41
CA MET A 22 -8.72 2.81 7.47
C MET A 22 -7.84 4.05 7.69
N LEU A 23 -6.61 3.87 8.20
CA LEU A 23 -5.65 4.96 8.37
C LEU A 23 -4.99 5.42 7.07
N ASP A 24 -5.17 4.70 5.96
CA ASP A 24 -4.60 5.05 4.64
C ASP A 24 -5.49 6.03 3.85
N PHE A 25 -6.72 6.27 4.29
CA PHE A 25 -7.54 7.36 3.76
C PHE A 25 -7.03 8.74 4.22
N SER A 26 -7.36 9.76 3.44
CA SER A 26 -7.26 11.15 3.85
C SER A 26 -8.39 11.51 4.82
N TRP A 27 -8.02 12.17 5.91
CA TRP A 27 -8.94 12.60 6.96
C TRP A 27 -8.88 14.13 7.08
N PRO A 28 -10.02 14.83 7.14
CA PRO A 28 -10.06 16.30 7.13
C PRO A 28 -9.37 16.98 8.33
N ASN A 29 -9.08 16.24 9.41
CA ASN A 29 -8.53 16.80 10.66
C ASN A 29 -7.25 16.10 11.16
N ARG A 30 -6.55 15.35 10.29
CA ARG A 30 -5.30 14.68 10.69
C ARG A 30 -4.12 15.65 10.54
N THR A 31 -3.75 16.29 11.65
CA THR A 31 -2.72 17.35 11.79
C THR A 31 -1.27 16.92 11.52
N ALA A 32 -1.01 15.83 10.78
CA ALA A 32 0.33 15.25 10.73
C ALA A 32 1.20 15.68 9.52
N ASN A 33 0.64 16.20 8.43
CA ASN A 33 1.43 16.67 7.30
C ASN A 33 0.75 17.89 6.66
N HIS A 34 1.52 18.93 6.35
CA HIS A 34 1.10 20.22 5.77
C HIS A 34 0.52 20.14 4.34
N SER A 35 0.08 18.96 3.89
CA SER A 35 -0.60 18.77 2.61
C SER A 35 -2.10 18.83 2.84
N ALA A 36 -2.81 19.57 1.99
CA ALA A 36 -4.27 19.53 1.99
C ALA A 36 -4.74 18.07 1.83
N PRO A 37 -5.79 17.63 2.55
CA PRO A 37 -6.32 16.29 2.42
C PRO A 37 -6.78 16.05 0.98
N SER A 38 -6.33 14.96 0.35
CA SER A 38 -6.81 14.56 -0.98
C SER A 38 -8.28 14.16 -0.88
N LEU A 39 -9.15 14.90 -1.56
CA LEU A 39 -10.58 14.57 -1.64
C LEU A 39 -10.78 13.21 -2.32
N GLU A 40 -9.95 12.88 -3.30
CA GLU A 40 -10.00 11.61 -4.05
C GLU A 40 -9.76 10.41 -3.13
N ASN A 41 -8.98 10.57 -2.07
CA ASN A 41 -8.72 9.53 -1.08
C ASN A 41 -9.48 9.76 0.24
N SER A 42 -10.61 10.48 0.22
CA SER A 42 -11.49 10.60 1.39
C SER A 42 -12.30 9.33 1.64
N VAL A 43 -12.63 9.09 2.92
CA VAL A 43 -13.41 7.92 3.39
C VAL A 43 -14.84 7.95 2.82
N GLN A 44 -15.26 6.83 2.23
CA GLN A 44 -16.63 6.61 1.76
C GLN A 44 -17.02 5.13 1.96
N PRO A 45 -18.30 4.81 2.23
CA PRO A 45 -18.76 3.43 2.35
C PRO A 45 -18.39 2.59 1.12
N GLY A 46 -17.81 1.40 1.34
CA GLY A 46 -17.41 0.47 0.27
C GLY A 46 -16.18 0.89 -0.55
N LYS A 47 -15.65 2.10 -0.35
CA LYS A 47 -14.45 2.57 -1.05
C LYS A 47 -13.20 1.89 -0.50
N ARG A 48 -12.19 1.69 -1.35
CA ARG A 48 -10.87 1.19 -0.96
C ARG A 48 -9.90 2.35 -0.75
N PRO A 49 -9.06 2.32 0.30
CA PRO A 49 -8.04 3.33 0.49
C PRO A 49 -6.94 3.20 -0.56
N LEU A 50 -6.31 4.33 -0.89
CA LEU A 50 -5.10 4.35 -1.72
C LEU A 50 -3.99 3.50 -1.08
N SER A 51 -3.24 2.76 -1.90
CA SER A 51 -2.18 1.86 -1.45
C SER A 51 -0.89 2.10 -2.24
N PHE A 52 0.25 1.98 -1.56
CA PHE A 52 1.58 1.97 -2.18
C PHE A 52 2.11 0.56 -2.45
N LEU A 53 1.24 -0.46 -2.38
CA LEU A 53 1.59 -1.82 -2.79
C LEU A 53 1.65 -1.89 -4.32
N LEU A 54 2.83 -2.16 -4.83
CA LEU A 54 3.15 -2.17 -6.25
C LEU A 54 3.79 -3.52 -6.61
N PRO A 55 3.02 -4.61 -6.70
CA PRO A 55 3.53 -5.87 -7.23
C PRO A 55 3.84 -5.69 -8.72
N THR A 56 5.09 -5.90 -9.12
CA THR A 56 5.56 -5.57 -10.47
C THR A 56 6.18 -6.80 -11.13
N VAL A 57 5.76 -7.08 -12.37
CA VAL A 57 6.39 -8.10 -13.22
C VAL A 57 7.01 -7.41 -14.43
N VAL A 58 8.29 -7.66 -14.65
CA VAL A 58 9.05 -7.18 -15.81
C VAL A 58 9.29 -8.34 -16.75
N ARG A 59 9.17 -8.07 -18.05
CA ARG A 59 9.36 -9.04 -19.13
C ARG A 59 10.40 -8.52 -20.13
N PRO A 60 10.96 -9.39 -20.99
CA PRO A 60 11.78 -8.96 -22.10
C PRO A 60 11.06 -7.94 -22.99
N ALA A 61 11.78 -6.90 -23.42
CA ALA A 61 11.24 -5.85 -24.29
C ALA A 61 10.94 -6.40 -25.69
N GLU A 62 11.78 -7.31 -26.18
CA GLU A 62 11.61 -7.99 -27.47
C GLU A 62 11.45 -9.50 -27.27
N GLY A 63 10.51 -10.08 -28.00
CA GLY A 63 10.21 -11.51 -27.91
C GLY A 63 9.49 -11.94 -26.63
N LEU A 64 9.22 -13.24 -26.56
CA LEU A 64 8.64 -13.92 -25.38
C LEU A 64 9.68 -14.82 -24.68
N CYS A 65 10.80 -15.10 -25.33
CA CYS A 65 11.90 -15.86 -24.75
C CYS A 65 12.87 -14.89 -24.07
N GLY A 66 13.16 -15.12 -22.80
CA GLY A 66 14.10 -14.31 -22.03
C GLY A 66 13.79 -14.30 -20.54
N THR A 67 14.49 -13.46 -19.79
CA THR A 67 14.35 -13.38 -18.33
C THR A 67 13.14 -12.53 -17.94
N TYR A 68 12.34 -13.08 -17.05
CA TYR A 68 11.26 -12.37 -16.37
C TYR A 68 11.68 -12.09 -14.94
N LEU A 69 11.25 -10.95 -14.42
CA LEU A 69 11.54 -10.53 -13.05
C LEU A 69 10.23 -10.23 -12.33
N ALA A 70 10.06 -10.76 -11.13
CA ALA A 70 8.94 -10.44 -10.25
C ALA A 70 9.49 -9.70 -9.03
N LEU A 71 9.03 -8.46 -8.83
CA LEU A 71 9.48 -7.57 -7.77
C LEU A 71 8.31 -7.11 -6.89
N GLY A 72 8.65 -6.81 -5.65
CA GLY A 72 7.78 -6.14 -4.69
C GLY A 72 8.64 -5.35 -3.71
N ALA A 73 8.09 -4.25 -3.19
CA ALA A 73 8.74 -3.47 -2.15
C ALA A 73 7.77 -3.15 -1.01
N ASN A 74 8.31 -2.95 0.18
CA ASN A 74 7.60 -2.46 1.36
C ASN A 74 8.12 -1.05 1.74
N GLY A 75 7.54 -0.43 2.76
CA GLY A 75 7.98 0.90 3.24
C GLY A 75 7.09 2.08 2.84
N ALA A 76 5.81 1.82 2.56
CA ALA A 76 4.79 2.83 2.26
C ALA A 76 5.23 3.77 1.12
N ALA A 77 5.40 5.07 1.39
CA ALA A 77 5.80 6.06 0.39
C ALA A 77 7.14 5.75 -0.32
N ARG A 78 8.03 4.95 0.31
CA ARG A 78 9.31 4.53 -0.28
C ARG A 78 9.21 3.26 -1.15
N GLY A 79 8.04 2.64 -1.24
CA GLY A 79 7.85 1.41 -2.00
C GLY A 79 8.20 1.59 -3.48
N LEU A 80 7.80 2.71 -4.09
CA LEU A 80 8.10 3.00 -5.49
C LEU A 80 9.61 3.11 -5.74
N SER A 81 10.32 3.91 -4.92
CA SER A 81 11.78 4.03 -5.03
C SER A 81 12.50 2.69 -4.80
N GLY A 82 11.99 1.85 -3.90
CA GLY A 82 12.55 0.52 -3.64
C GLY A 82 12.41 -0.40 -4.86
N LEU A 83 11.30 -0.32 -5.59
CA LEU A 83 11.13 -1.07 -6.83
C LEU A 83 12.08 -0.60 -7.93
N THR A 84 12.21 0.71 -8.11
CA THR A 84 13.08 1.26 -9.17
C THR A 84 14.56 0.97 -8.95
N GLN A 85 14.99 0.75 -7.69
CA GLN A 85 16.37 0.35 -7.37
C GLN A 85 16.62 -1.15 -7.54
N GLY A 86 15.57 -1.98 -7.57
CA GLY A 86 15.66 -3.42 -7.74
C GLY A 86 15.62 -3.89 -9.21
N CYS A 87 15.28 -2.98 -10.13
CA CYS A 87 15.51 -3.13 -11.57
C CYS A 87 16.91 -2.62 -11.91
#